data_AF-A0A7S1RIN6-F1
#
_entry.id   AF-A0A7S1RIN6-F1
#
_cell.length_a   1.000
_cell.length_b   1.000
_cell.length_c   1.000
_cell.angle_alpha   90.00
_cell.angle_beta   90.00
_cell.angle_gamma   90.00
#
_symmetry.space_group_name_H-M   'P 1'
#
loop_
_entity.id
_entity.type
_entity.pdbx_description
1 polymer ?
#
loop_
_entity_poly.entity_id
_entity_poly.type
_entity_poly.pdbx_seq_one_letter_code
_entity_poly.pdbx_strand_id
1 'polypeptide(L)'
;MLLAGCCAPAAALRTQRAGGGTAHTSAAAGHLGLVSERASGSKGRPSLFCFMVVRPRTYEVDLMKLHLSGPMLSACNGYKVYTNESFAALNLSADARKHLVEGSIFGGMDSPMEGWPSDKPILYSAANTAIFLQAWHSIFQSGIHERFDWIVKVDPDTVFFPDRLRLLVQDHSPDEPFGLFDSGGLCSGGIGGIGVISRAGVKVMAALQGILPLLNVTREDGMLKGALEAFGKGSKPEPNLMLNPVPRLDCSKAPWKVAYHPFKAAWLAGWCMNETRRLEAPIPSNLHSKCL
;
A
#
# COMPACT_ATOMS: atom_id res chain seq x y z
N MET A 1 -33.73 -66.87 17.55
CA MET A 1 -33.80 -67.82 16.43
C MET A 1 -32.53 -67.63 15.61
N LEU A 2 -31.66 -68.66 15.65
CA LEU A 2 -30.45 -68.99 14.85
C LEU A 2 -29.55 -67.84 14.30
N LEU A 3 -28.28 -67.70 14.71
CA LEU A 3 -27.06 -68.55 14.54
C LEU A 3 -26.42 -68.50 13.14
N ALA A 4 -25.21 -67.95 13.06
CA ALA A 4 -23.97 -68.47 12.42
C ALA A 4 -22.92 -67.32 12.46
N GLY A 5 -21.74 -67.39 13.09
CA GLY A 5 -20.69 -68.42 13.06
C GLY A 5 -19.71 -68.10 11.90
N CYS A 6 -18.37 -68.06 11.98
CA CYS A 6 -17.37 -68.43 12.99
C CYS A 6 -15.98 -67.82 12.61
N CYS A 7 -15.11 -67.68 13.63
CA CYS A 7 -13.65 -67.93 13.72
C CYS A 7 -12.62 -67.50 12.64
N ALA A 8 -11.73 -66.57 13.07
CA ALA A 8 -10.24 -66.50 13.12
C ALA A 8 -9.36 -67.49 12.30
N PRO A 9 -8.09 -67.15 11.93
CA PRO A 9 -7.02 -66.93 12.91
C PRO A 9 -6.01 -65.80 12.60
N ALA A 10 -5.29 -65.40 13.64
CA ALA A 10 -4.03 -64.67 13.56
C ALA A 10 -2.86 -65.63 13.37
N ALA A 11 -1.90 -65.31 12.48
CA ALA A 11 -0.46 -65.51 12.70
C ALA A 11 0.40 -65.07 11.50
N ALA A 12 1.60 -64.61 11.86
CA ALA A 12 2.89 -64.68 11.15
C ALA A 12 3.44 -63.35 10.58
N LEU A 13 4.33 -62.75 11.38
CA LEU A 13 5.42 -61.91 10.92
C LEU A 13 6.20 -62.63 9.79
N ARG A 14 6.41 -61.94 8.68
CA ARG A 14 7.53 -62.21 7.79
C ARG A 14 8.17 -60.88 7.37
N THR A 15 9.36 -60.66 7.91
CA THR A 15 10.30 -59.62 7.47
C THR A 15 10.70 -59.88 6.02
N GLN A 16 10.45 -58.91 5.14
CA GLN A 16 11.21 -58.77 3.89
C GLN A 16 11.74 -57.34 3.77
N ARG A 17 13.03 -57.29 3.49
CA ARG A 17 13.89 -56.12 3.38
C ARG A 17 14.03 -55.77 1.89
N ALA A 18 14.24 -54.48 1.65
CA ALA A 18 14.76 -53.84 0.43
C ALA A 18 13.76 -53.47 -0.67
N GLY A 19 13.80 -52.18 -1.01
CA GLY A 19 13.11 -51.58 -2.15
C GLY A 19 13.00 -50.06 -1.98
N GLY A 20 14.14 -49.37 -2.02
CA GLY A 20 14.20 -47.90 -1.96
C GLY A 20 13.49 -47.30 -3.17
N GLY A 21 12.44 -46.54 -2.92
CA GLY A 21 11.76 -45.69 -3.89
C GLY A 21 11.51 -44.34 -3.23
N THR A 22 12.33 -43.36 -3.58
CA THR A 22 12.20 -41.97 -3.14
C THR A 22 10.89 -41.38 -3.65
N ALA A 23 9.91 -41.23 -2.75
CA ALA A 23 8.73 -40.42 -3.00
C ALA A 23 9.13 -38.95 -3.00
N HIS A 24 9.30 -38.38 -4.20
CA HIS A 24 9.39 -36.94 -4.37
C HIS A 24 8.02 -36.32 -4.06
N THR A 25 7.88 -35.79 -2.85
CA THR A 25 6.84 -34.82 -2.51
C THR A 25 7.11 -33.54 -3.27
N SER A 26 6.35 -33.29 -4.34
CA SER A 26 6.28 -31.98 -4.99
C SER A 26 5.52 -31.03 -4.06
N ALA A 27 6.26 -30.32 -3.22
CA ALA A 27 5.76 -29.10 -2.60
C ALA A 27 5.64 -28.04 -3.70
N ALA A 28 4.41 -27.59 -3.96
CA ALA A 28 4.14 -26.47 -4.84
C ALA A 28 4.78 -25.21 -4.24
N ALA A 29 5.98 -24.87 -4.70
CA ALA A 29 6.60 -23.58 -4.46
C ALA A 29 5.71 -22.52 -5.10
N GLY A 30 5.07 -21.70 -4.27
CA GLY A 30 4.35 -20.53 -4.72
C GLY A 30 5.26 -19.63 -5.57
N HIS A 31 4.71 -19.14 -6.67
CA HIS A 31 5.33 -18.15 -7.54
C HIS A 31 5.65 -16.87 -6.74
N LEU A 32 6.83 -16.83 -6.12
CA LEU A 32 7.49 -15.60 -5.74
C LEU A 32 7.93 -14.93 -7.04
N GLY A 33 7.06 -14.06 -7.56
CA GLY A 33 7.44 -13.16 -8.64
C GLY A 33 8.72 -12.43 -8.24
N LEU A 34 9.73 -12.50 -9.11
CA LEU A 34 11.04 -11.89 -8.92
C LEU A 34 10.88 -10.37 -8.77
N VAL A 35 10.75 -9.92 -7.52
CA VAL A 35 11.16 -8.57 -7.15
C VAL A 35 12.67 -8.53 -7.36
N SER A 36 13.14 -7.67 -8.26
CA SER A 36 14.56 -7.44 -8.51
C SER A 36 15.34 -7.45 -7.18
N GLU A 37 16.31 -8.37 -7.04
CA GLU A 37 17.06 -8.69 -5.81
C GLU A 37 17.95 -7.55 -5.29
N ARG A 38 17.74 -6.30 -5.70
CA ARG A 38 18.42 -5.15 -5.10
C ARG A 38 17.50 -3.95 -5.00
N ALA A 39 17.23 -3.54 -3.77
CA ALA A 39 17.12 -2.12 -3.45
C ALA A 39 17.26 -1.83 -1.94
N SER A 40 18.35 -2.29 -1.31
CA SER A 40 18.98 -1.39 -0.33
C SER A 40 19.28 -0.10 -1.09
N GLY A 41 18.82 1.05 -0.59
CA GLY A 41 19.18 2.34 -1.19
C GLY A 41 20.68 2.39 -1.45
N SER A 42 21.09 2.90 -2.62
CA SER A 42 22.50 3.31 -2.79
C SER A 42 22.82 4.26 -1.63
N LYS A 43 23.95 4.09 -0.95
CA LYS A 43 24.37 4.95 0.18
C LYS A 43 24.01 6.42 -0.12
N GLY A 44 22.95 6.92 0.53
CA GLY A 44 22.43 8.30 0.34
C GLY A 44 21.06 8.49 -0.31
N ARG A 45 20.33 7.46 -0.78
CA ARG A 45 18.95 7.63 -1.32
C ARG A 45 17.95 6.65 -0.71
N PRO A 46 16.91 7.10 0.02
CA PRO A 46 15.92 6.22 0.62
C PRO A 46 15.21 5.32 -0.40
N SER A 47 15.12 4.02 -0.09
CA SER A 47 14.40 3.04 -0.90
C SER A 47 12.91 3.03 -0.57
N LEU A 48 12.06 2.99 -1.60
CA LEU A 48 10.60 3.05 -1.46
C LEU A 48 9.94 1.76 -1.95
N PHE A 49 9.13 1.14 -1.09
CA PHE A 49 8.12 0.17 -1.51
C PHE A 49 6.76 0.86 -1.55
N CYS A 50 6.14 0.92 -2.73
CA CYS A 50 4.85 1.58 -2.88
C CYS A 50 3.75 0.57 -3.16
N PHE A 51 2.58 0.74 -2.56
CA PHE A 51 1.43 -0.07 -2.91
C PHE A 51 0.18 0.77 -3.10
N MET A 52 -0.74 0.22 -3.88
CA MET A 52 -2.00 0.85 -4.24
C MET A 52 -3.11 -0.18 -4.15
N VAL A 53 -4.28 0.23 -3.65
CA VAL A 53 -5.51 -0.56 -3.71
C VAL A 53 -6.38 0.05 -4.81
N VAL A 54 -6.83 -0.76 -5.76
CA VAL A 54 -7.62 -0.33 -6.92
C VAL A 54 -8.96 -1.03 -6.95
N ARG A 55 -10.02 -0.25 -6.92
CA ARG A 55 -11.37 -0.73 -7.17
C ARG A 55 -11.59 -0.92 -8.68
N PRO A 56 -11.82 -2.16 -9.15
CA PRO A 56 -11.98 -2.42 -10.57
C PRO A 56 -13.28 -1.83 -11.10
N ARG A 57 -13.36 -1.67 -12.44
CA ARG A 57 -14.51 -1.08 -13.15
C ARG A 57 -14.90 0.33 -12.68
N THR A 58 -13.95 1.09 -12.14
CA THR A 58 -14.12 2.50 -11.80
C THR A 58 -13.02 3.36 -12.44
N TYR A 59 -13.11 4.68 -12.27
CA TYR A 59 -12.10 5.64 -12.74
C TYR A 59 -10.70 5.35 -12.16
N GLU A 60 -10.60 4.59 -11.06
CA GLU A 60 -9.33 4.20 -10.44
C GLU A 60 -8.47 3.32 -11.35
N VAL A 61 -9.07 2.54 -12.25
CA VAL A 61 -8.31 1.69 -13.18
C VAL A 61 -7.50 2.53 -14.17
N ASP A 62 -8.09 3.60 -14.70
CA ASP A 62 -7.40 4.48 -15.65
C ASP A 62 -6.33 5.33 -14.96
N LEU A 63 -6.56 5.72 -13.71
CA LEU A 63 -5.54 6.39 -12.90
C LEU A 63 -4.40 5.44 -12.54
N MET A 64 -4.68 4.20 -12.15
CA MET A 64 -3.65 3.19 -11.92
C MET A 64 -2.81 2.95 -13.18
N LYS A 65 -3.44 2.88 -14.36
CA LYS A 65 -2.70 2.82 -15.64
C LYS A 65 -1.75 4.01 -15.80
N LEU A 66 -2.21 5.23 -15.49
CA LEU A 66 -1.36 6.43 -15.50
C LEU A 66 -0.19 6.33 -14.50
N HIS A 67 -0.41 5.76 -13.32
CA HIS A 67 0.64 5.50 -12.32
C HIS A 67 1.70 4.51 -12.78
N LEU A 68 1.30 3.50 -13.55
CA LEU A 68 2.18 2.46 -14.07
C LEU A 68 2.93 2.91 -15.33
N SER A 69 2.28 3.66 -16.23
CA SER A 69 2.91 4.19 -17.45
C SER A 69 3.74 5.45 -17.20
N GLY A 70 3.39 6.23 -16.18
CA GLY A 70 4.10 7.44 -15.76
C GLY A 70 5.07 7.20 -14.59
N PRO A 71 5.92 8.18 -14.25
CA PRO A 71 6.91 8.10 -13.18
C PRO A 71 6.32 8.32 -11.77
N MET A 72 5.24 7.60 -11.45
CA MET A 72 4.58 7.66 -10.14
C MET A 72 4.81 6.35 -9.37
N LEU A 73 3.84 5.44 -9.32
CA LEU A 73 3.99 4.16 -8.63
C LEU A 73 5.17 3.35 -9.22
N SER A 74 5.34 3.40 -10.54
CA SER A 74 6.41 2.71 -11.26
C SER A 74 7.83 3.19 -10.93
N ALA A 75 7.98 4.38 -10.35
CA ALA A 75 9.28 4.97 -10.00
C ALA A 75 9.71 4.68 -8.53
N CYS A 76 8.92 3.88 -7.81
CA CYS A 76 9.35 3.27 -6.55
C CYS A 76 10.32 2.11 -6.80
N ASN A 77 11.11 1.74 -5.79
CA ASN A 77 12.09 0.67 -5.91
C ASN A 77 11.42 -0.71 -6.02
N GLY A 78 10.25 -0.86 -5.41
CA GLY A 78 9.34 -1.96 -5.63
C GLY A 78 7.91 -1.48 -5.47
N TYR A 79 6.96 -2.12 -6.17
CA TYR A 79 5.57 -1.78 -6.00
C TYR A 79 4.61 -2.95 -6.20
N LYS A 80 3.41 -2.81 -5.63
CA LYS A 80 2.34 -3.81 -5.70
C LYS A 80 0.98 -3.14 -5.83
N VAL A 81 0.10 -3.70 -6.66
CA VAL A 81 -1.28 -3.23 -6.78
C VAL A 81 -2.22 -4.32 -6.27
N TYR A 82 -3.14 -3.95 -5.38
CA TYR A 82 -4.14 -4.82 -4.78
C TYR A 82 -5.51 -4.56 -5.39
N THR A 83 -6.21 -5.62 -5.80
CA THR A 83 -7.58 -5.54 -6.30
C THR A 83 -8.29 -6.88 -6.11
N ASN A 84 -9.61 -6.93 -6.26
CA ASN A 84 -10.40 -8.17 -6.18
C ASN A 84 -10.63 -8.83 -7.55
N GLU A 85 -9.97 -8.33 -8.61
CA GLU A 85 -10.01 -8.90 -9.96
C GLU A 85 -8.61 -9.25 -10.47
N SER A 86 -8.52 -10.24 -11.36
CA SER A 86 -7.26 -10.53 -12.04
C SER A 86 -6.82 -9.34 -12.90
N PHE A 87 -5.51 -9.11 -13.03
CA PHE A 87 -5.00 -8.01 -13.85
C PHE A 87 -5.24 -8.22 -15.34
N ALA A 88 -5.47 -9.47 -15.77
CA ALA A 88 -5.97 -9.78 -17.10
C ALA A 88 -7.32 -9.11 -17.37
N ALA A 89 -8.21 -9.02 -16.37
CA ALA A 89 -9.51 -8.36 -16.49
C ALA A 89 -9.42 -6.82 -16.52
N LEU A 90 -8.28 -6.24 -16.10
CA LEU A 90 -8.07 -4.79 -16.05
C LEU A 90 -7.55 -4.20 -17.38
N ASN A 91 -7.33 -5.05 -18.40
CA ASN A 91 -6.82 -4.64 -19.72
C ASN A 91 -5.53 -3.80 -19.62
N LEU A 92 -4.54 -4.28 -18.86
CA LEU A 92 -3.23 -3.64 -18.77
C LEU A 92 -2.34 -3.98 -19.97
N SER A 93 -1.57 -2.99 -20.45
CA SER A 93 -0.54 -3.22 -21.47
C SER A 93 0.53 -4.20 -20.96
N ALA A 94 1.27 -4.83 -21.88
CA ALA A 94 2.39 -5.69 -21.50
C ALA A 94 3.45 -4.92 -20.69
N ASP A 95 3.73 -3.68 -21.08
CA ASP A 95 4.69 -2.81 -20.38
C ASP A 95 4.25 -2.50 -18.95
N ALA A 96 2.95 -2.19 -18.73
CA ALA A 96 2.42 -1.92 -17.41
C ALA A 96 2.51 -3.15 -16.46
N ARG A 97 2.55 -4.37 -17.02
CA ARG A 97 2.63 -5.62 -16.26
C ARG A 97 4.06 -6.05 -15.93
N LYS A 98 5.06 -5.52 -16.63
CA LYS A 98 6.46 -6.02 -16.58
C LYS A 98 7.06 -6.03 -15.17
N HIS A 99 6.68 -5.06 -14.34
CA HIS A 99 7.23 -4.87 -12.98
C HIS A 99 6.14 -4.92 -11.90
N LEU A 100 4.93 -5.33 -12.27
CA LEU A 100 3.78 -5.34 -11.42
C LEU A 100 3.69 -6.64 -10.63
N VAL A 101 3.78 -6.54 -9.30
CA VAL A 101 3.39 -7.64 -8.43
C VAL A 101 1.89 -7.52 -8.16
N GLU A 102 1.13 -8.57 -8.44
CA GLU A 102 -0.30 -8.61 -8.19
C GLU A 102 -0.59 -8.89 -6.71
N GLY A 103 -1.54 -8.14 -6.14
CA GLY A 103 -2.10 -8.35 -4.82
C GLY A 103 -3.60 -8.63 -4.92
N SER A 104 -4.08 -9.52 -4.07
CA SER A 104 -5.49 -9.91 -4.06
C SER A 104 -6.21 -9.30 -2.87
N ILE A 105 -7.41 -8.79 -3.14
CA ILE A 105 -8.45 -8.49 -2.16
C ILE A 105 -9.54 -9.54 -2.34
N PHE A 106 -9.97 -10.15 -1.25
CA PHE A 106 -11.08 -11.09 -1.23
C PHE A 106 -12.40 -10.36 -0.98
N GLY A 107 -13.45 -10.78 -1.68
CA GLY A 107 -14.79 -10.20 -1.56
C GLY A 107 -15.01 -8.93 -2.39
N GLY A 108 -16.14 -8.26 -2.14
CA GLY A 108 -16.47 -6.99 -2.77
C GLY A 108 -15.57 -5.85 -2.28
N MET A 109 -15.32 -4.87 -3.15
CA MET A 109 -14.56 -3.65 -2.83
C MET A 109 -15.47 -2.41 -2.69
N ASP A 110 -16.78 -2.62 -2.61
CA ASP A 110 -17.71 -1.54 -2.29
C ASP A 110 -17.64 -1.21 -0.79
N SER A 111 -17.58 0.08 -0.49
CA SER A 111 -17.50 0.58 0.88
C SER A 111 -18.54 1.70 1.06
N PRO A 112 -19.24 1.76 2.20
CA PRO A 112 -20.02 2.93 2.57
C PRO A 112 -19.18 4.21 2.54
N MET A 113 -19.82 5.33 2.25
CA MET A 113 -19.23 6.66 2.36
C MET A 113 -19.62 7.27 3.71
N GLU A 114 -18.68 7.93 4.38
CA GLU A 114 -18.81 8.51 5.72
C GLU A 114 -18.23 9.92 5.76
N GLY A 115 -18.84 10.86 6.49
CA GLY A 115 -18.36 12.25 6.53
C GLY A 115 -19.01 13.11 7.62
N TRP A 116 -18.35 14.22 7.94
CA TRP A 116 -18.69 15.13 9.04
C TRP A 116 -18.79 16.57 8.54
N PRO A 117 -19.93 17.27 8.62
CA PRO A 117 -21.33 16.82 8.62
C PRO A 117 -21.88 16.58 7.19
N SER A 118 -23.05 15.95 7.07
CA SER A 118 -23.65 15.47 5.80
C SER A 118 -24.01 16.57 4.78
N ASP A 119 -23.96 17.83 5.20
CA ASP A 119 -24.16 19.03 4.39
C ASP A 119 -22.91 19.47 3.60
N LYS A 120 -21.74 18.86 3.87
CA LYS A 120 -20.47 19.17 3.20
C LYS A 120 -19.92 17.98 2.42
N PRO A 121 -20.42 17.69 1.21
CA PRO A 121 -20.10 16.47 0.46
C PRO A 121 -18.62 16.31 0.08
N ILE A 122 -17.87 17.41 0.04
CA ILE A 122 -16.42 17.45 -0.13
C ILE A 122 -15.66 16.72 1.01
N LEU A 123 -16.30 16.49 2.16
CA LEU A 123 -15.70 15.85 3.33
C LEU A 123 -16.06 14.35 3.48
N TYR A 124 -16.76 13.76 2.49
CA TYR A 124 -17.04 12.33 2.48
C TYR A 124 -15.78 11.53 2.13
N SER A 125 -15.57 10.43 2.87
CA SER A 125 -14.51 9.45 2.65
C SER A 125 -15.08 8.03 2.76
N ALA A 126 -14.42 7.03 2.17
CA ALA A 126 -14.86 5.65 2.22
C ALA A 126 -14.52 4.99 3.58
N ALA A 127 -15.43 4.16 4.09
CA ALA A 127 -15.26 3.23 5.20
C ALA A 127 -14.34 2.02 4.87
N ASN A 128 -13.20 2.29 4.24
CA ASN A 128 -12.42 1.31 3.47
C ASN A 128 -11.48 0.41 4.31
N THR A 129 -11.46 0.54 5.65
CA THR A 129 -10.47 -0.14 6.52
C THR A 129 -10.41 -1.64 6.30
N ALA A 130 -11.56 -2.31 6.19
CA ALA A 130 -11.62 -3.76 5.99
C ALA A 130 -10.95 -4.21 4.68
N ILE A 131 -11.03 -3.39 3.63
CA ILE A 131 -10.37 -3.66 2.34
C ILE A 131 -8.86 -3.47 2.49
N PHE A 132 -8.42 -2.35 3.05
CA PHE A 132 -7.00 -2.05 3.22
C PHE A 132 -6.28 -2.99 4.19
N LEU A 133 -6.96 -3.50 5.22
CA LEU A 133 -6.40 -4.51 6.13
C LEU A 133 -5.93 -5.76 5.39
N GLN A 134 -6.60 -6.17 4.31
CA GLN A 134 -6.16 -7.32 3.51
C GLN A 134 -4.83 -7.03 2.79
N ALA A 135 -4.67 -5.84 2.23
CA ALA A 135 -3.41 -5.41 1.61
C ALA A 135 -2.28 -5.34 2.65
N TRP A 136 -2.55 -4.75 3.83
CA TRP A 136 -1.60 -4.68 4.92
C TRP A 136 -1.19 -6.05 5.47
N HIS A 137 -2.14 -6.96 5.68
CA HIS A 137 -1.84 -8.34 6.06
C HIS A 137 -0.93 -9.02 5.03
N SER A 138 -1.17 -8.83 3.73
CA SER A 138 -0.28 -9.37 2.69
C SER A 138 1.15 -8.78 2.79
N ILE A 139 1.29 -7.49 3.11
CA ILE A 139 2.59 -6.83 3.31
C ILE A 139 3.30 -7.36 4.57
N PHE A 140 2.57 -7.57 5.67
CA PHE A 140 3.12 -8.11 6.91
C PHE A 140 3.58 -9.55 6.71
N GLN A 141 2.71 -10.41 6.17
CA GLN A 141 2.97 -11.85 6.00
C GLN A 141 4.10 -12.13 5.01
N SER A 142 4.23 -11.32 3.95
CA SER A 142 5.31 -11.50 2.97
C SER A 142 6.67 -10.98 3.46
N GLY A 143 6.72 -10.21 4.56
CA GLY A 143 7.94 -9.56 5.02
C GLY A 143 8.52 -8.54 4.03
N ILE A 144 7.79 -8.16 2.98
CA ILE A 144 8.33 -7.30 1.91
C ILE A 144 8.82 -5.95 2.43
N HIS A 145 8.16 -5.44 3.47
CA HIS A 145 8.50 -4.19 4.14
C HIS A 145 9.92 -4.17 4.73
N GLU A 146 10.51 -5.34 5.04
CA GLU A 146 11.86 -5.42 5.61
C GLU A 146 12.96 -5.09 4.59
N ARG A 147 12.65 -5.13 3.29
CA ARG A 147 13.61 -4.93 2.19
C ARG A 147 13.76 -3.49 1.74
N PHE A 148 12.94 -2.58 2.28
CA PHE A 148 12.88 -1.18 1.86
C PHE A 148 12.93 -0.26 3.09
N ASP A 149 13.29 0.99 2.89
CA ASP A 149 13.38 1.99 3.97
C ASP A 149 11.99 2.54 4.33
N TRP A 150 11.15 2.72 3.32
CA TRP A 150 9.83 3.33 3.45
C TRP A 150 8.77 2.54 2.70
N ILE A 151 7.63 2.37 3.35
CA ILE A 151 6.44 1.75 2.79
C ILE A 151 5.42 2.85 2.56
N VAL A 152 4.95 2.95 1.32
CA VAL A 152 4.13 4.06 0.85
C VAL A 152 2.81 3.53 0.31
N LYS A 153 1.72 3.83 0.99
CA LYS A 153 0.37 3.66 0.48
C LYS A 153 0.06 4.85 -0.42
N VAL A 154 -0.35 4.59 -1.66
CA VAL A 154 -0.74 5.64 -2.63
C VAL A 154 -2.11 5.27 -3.21
N ASP A 155 -3.09 6.16 -3.06
CA ASP A 155 -4.41 5.97 -3.64
C ASP A 155 -4.37 6.26 -5.15
N PRO A 156 -5.22 5.60 -5.97
CA PRO A 156 -5.20 5.79 -7.42
C PRO A 156 -5.41 7.24 -7.85
N ASP A 157 -6.19 8.03 -7.10
CA ASP A 157 -6.51 9.42 -7.39
C ASP A 157 -5.49 10.43 -6.84
N THR A 158 -4.25 10.00 -6.62
CA THR A 158 -3.17 10.84 -6.08
C THR A 158 -2.03 10.99 -7.08
N VAL A 159 -1.81 12.19 -7.59
CA VAL A 159 -0.59 12.47 -8.37
C VAL A 159 0.61 12.46 -7.43
N PHE A 160 1.54 11.53 -7.62
CA PHE A 160 2.62 11.23 -6.68
C PHE A 160 4.02 11.43 -7.29
N PHE A 161 4.93 12.05 -6.54
CA PHE A 161 6.32 12.28 -6.92
C PHE A 161 7.29 11.54 -5.98
N PRO A 162 7.69 10.28 -6.31
CA PRO A 162 8.59 9.49 -5.49
C PRO A 162 9.93 10.19 -5.18
N ASP A 163 10.45 10.98 -6.11
CA ASP A 163 11.72 11.69 -5.91
C ASP A 163 11.61 12.81 -4.89
N ARG A 164 10.47 13.50 -4.86
CA ARG A 164 10.19 14.51 -3.82
C ARG A 164 10.02 13.82 -2.46
N LEU A 165 9.40 12.63 -2.42
CA LEU A 165 9.27 11.87 -1.18
C LEU A 165 10.63 11.48 -0.62
N ARG A 166 11.55 11.01 -1.47
CA ARG A 166 12.91 10.63 -1.03
C ARG A 166 13.66 11.80 -0.40
N LEU A 167 13.49 13.01 -0.93
CA LEU A 167 14.02 14.22 -0.29
C LEU A 167 13.34 14.44 1.05
N LEU A 168 12.01 14.38 1.10
CA LEU A 168 11.21 14.65 2.29
C LEU A 168 11.48 13.71 3.47
N VAL A 169 12.01 12.50 3.22
CA VAL A 169 12.30 11.52 4.28
C VAL A 169 13.79 11.28 4.50
N GLN A 170 14.67 12.04 3.85
CA GLN A 170 16.11 11.79 3.84
C GLN A 170 16.79 11.98 5.20
N ASP A 171 16.20 12.79 6.07
CA ASP A 171 16.66 13.15 7.41
C ASP A 171 15.95 12.34 8.51
N HIS A 172 15.12 11.38 8.13
CA HIS A 172 14.47 10.44 9.03
C HIS A 172 15.10 9.05 8.94
N SER A 173 15.34 8.42 10.10
CA SER A 173 15.82 7.04 10.15
C SER A 173 14.70 6.05 9.81
N PRO A 174 14.88 5.16 8.81
CA PRO A 174 13.89 4.12 8.51
C PRO A 174 13.81 3.03 9.60
N ASP A 175 14.82 2.96 10.48
CA ASP A 175 14.89 2.01 11.59
C ASP A 175 14.26 2.57 12.88
N GLU A 176 13.76 3.81 12.85
CA GLU A 176 12.92 4.37 13.90
C GLU A 176 11.46 4.33 13.47
N PRO A 177 10.53 3.85 14.32
CA PRO A 177 9.11 3.90 14.02
C PRO A 177 8.65 5.33 13.78
N PHE A 178 8.15 5.60 12.57
CA PHE A 178 7.76 6.94 12.13
C PHE A 178 6.74 6.84 11.00
N GLY A 179 5.84 7.82 10.92
CA GLY A 179 4.91 7.94 9.81
C GLY A 179 4.58 9.39 9.44
N LEU A 180 4.48 9.63 8.14
CA LEU A 180 3.93 10.86 7.57
C LEU A 180 2.55 10.55 6.99
N PHE A 181 1.57 11.30 7.47
CA PHE A 181 0.21 11.24 6.97
C PHE A 181 -0.22 12.64 6.60
N ASP A 182 -1.23 12.72 5.72
CA ASP A 182 -1.80 14.00 5.37
C ASP A 182 -2.25 14.79 6.60
N SER A 183 -1.85 16.05 6.59
CA SER A 183 -2.21 17.00 7.63
C SER A 183 -3.39 17.89 7.23
N GLY A 184 -3.99 17.73 6.04
CA GLY A 184 -5.01 18.67 5.55
C GLY A 184 -4.48 20.10 5.56
N GLY A 185 -5.36 21.10 5.37
CA GLY A 185 -4.99 22.53 5.31
C GLY A 185 -4.09 23.03 6.46
N LEU A 186 -4.66 23.57 7.54
CA LEU A 186 -3.92 24.12 8.71
C LEU A 186 -3.36 23.00 9.62
N CYS A 187 -2.84 21.92 9.04
CA CYS A 187 -2.44 20.72 9.78
C CYS A 187 -3.53 20.02 10.62
N SER A 188 -4.81 20.24 10.27
CA SER A 188 -5.97 19.61 10.88
C SER A 188 -6.39 18.33 10.13
N GLY A 189 -5.45 17.40 9.93
CA GLY A 189 -5.52 16.33 8.92
C GLY A 189 -6.76 15.45 8.86
N GLY A 190 -6.92 14.77 7.72
CA GLY A 190 -7.92 13.71 7.58
C GLY A 190 -8.43 13.36 6.19
N ILE A 191 -7.79 13.77 5.09
CA ILE A 191 -8.20 13.36 3.74
C ILE A 191 -7.04 12.62 3.10
N GLY A 192 -7.27 11.33 2.80
CA GLY A 192 -6.28 10.36 2.32
C GLY A 192 -5.59 10.71 1.01
N GLY A 193 -5.01 9.71 0.36
CA GLY A 193 -4.26 9.87 -0.87
C GLY A 193 -2.86 9.29 -0.77
N ILE A 194 -2.17 9.56 0.34
CA ILE A 194 -0.83 9.02 0.60
C ILE A 194 -0.58 8.80 2.10
N GLY A 195 0.03 7.65 2.43
CA GLY A 195 0.54 7.35 3.77
C GLY A 195 1.96 6.79 3.66
N VAL A 196 2.90 7.37 4.41
CA VAL A 196 4.31 7.00 4.36
C VAL A 196 4.73 6.50 5.73
N ILE A 197 5.23 5.26 5.80
CA ILE A 197 5.58 4.62 7.07
C ILE A 197 7.00 4.06 6.95
N SER A 198 7.83 4.31 7.96
CA SER A 198 9.18 3.73 8.00
C SER A 198 9.12 2.21 8.12
N ARG A 199 10.18 1.51 7.69
CA ARG A 199 10.33 0.06 7.89
C ARG A 199 10.04 -0.36 9.33
N ALA A 200 10.63 0.35 10.30
CA ALA A 200 10.38 0.07 11.71
C ALA A 200 8.94 0.36 12.16
N GLY A 201 8.28 1.38 11.58
CA GLY A 201 6.85 1.63 11.82
C GLY A 201 5.97 0.48 11.35
N VAL A 202 6.24 -0.06 10.15
CA VAL A 202 5.52 -1.24 9.64
C VAL A 202 5.79 -2.48 10.48
N LYS A 203 6.99 -2.67 11.01
CA LYS A 203 7.29 -3.77 11.96
C LYS A 203 6.42 -3.67 13.23
N VAL A 204 6.25 -2.47 13.77
CA VAL A 204 5.34 -2.24 14.91
C VAL A 204 3.92 -2.61 14.53
N MET A 205 3.43 -2.16 13.37
CA MET A 205 2.07 -2.50 12.91
C MET A 205 1.88 -4.00 12.67
N ALA A 206 2.88 -4.68 12.11
CA ALA A 206 2.83 -6.13 11.87
C ALA A 206 2.72 -6.92 13.18
N ALA A 207 3.42 -6.49 14.24
CA ALA A 207 3.29 -7.07 15.58
C ALA A 207 1.89 -6.87 16.18
N LEU A 208 1.15 -5.86 15.71
CA LEU A 208 -0.18 -5.48 16.18
C LEU A 208 -1.31 -5.93 15.25
N GLN A 209 -1.02 -6.72 14.22
CA GLN A 209 -2.01 -7.07 13.20
C GLN A 209 -3.30 -7.68 13.77
N GLY A 210 -3.24 -8.40 14.90
CA GLY A 210 -4.43 -8.94 15.58
C GLY A 210 -5.26 -7.91 16.35
N ILE A 211 -4.70 -6.74 16.66
CA ILE A 211 -5.35 -5.63 17.38
C ILE A 211 -5.89 -4.58 16.40
N LEU A 212 -5.28 -4.39 15.22
CA LEU A 212 -5.72 -3.39 14.24
C LEU A 212 -7.23 -3.46 13.92
N PRO A 213 -7.86 -4.64 13.73
CA PRO A 213 -9.30 -4.73 13.51
C PRO A 213 -10.15 -4.26 14.71
N LEU A 214 -9.60 -4.28 15.93
CA LEU A 214 -10.28 -3.91 17.16
C LEU A 214 -10.27 -2.40 17.43
N LEU A 215 -9.48 -1.62 16.67
CA LEU A 215 -9.44 -0.16 16.81
C LEU A 215 -10.77 0.52 16.42
N ASN A 216 -11.68 -0.22 15.75
CA ASN A 216 -12.98 0.27 15.29
C ASN A 216 -12.90 1.60 14.51
N VAL A 217 -11.83 1.76 13.76
CA VAL A 217 -11.64 2.88 12.85
C VAL A 217 -12.10 2.44 11.47
N THR A 218 -12.99 3.20 10.86
CA THR A 218 -13.61 2.89 9.57
C THR A 218 -12.77 3.34 8.39
N ARG A 219 -11.95 4.39 8.56
CA ARG A 219 -11.00 4.93 7.57
C ARG A 219 -9.60 4.36 7.77
N GLU A 220 -9.01 3.78 6.74
CA GLU A 220 -7.69 3.16 6.84
C GLU A 220 -6.61 4.15 7.30
N ASP A 221 -6.63 5.39 6.82
CA ASP A 221 -5.62 6.40 7.21
C ASP A 221 -5.67 6.69 8.71
N GLY A 222 -6.89 6.69 9.28
CA GLY A 222 -7.12 6.82 10.71
C GLY A 222 -6.61 5.59 11.48
N MET A 223 -6.79 4.39 10.92
CA MET A 223 -6.24 3.16 11.50
C MET A 223 -4.71 3.18 11.51
N LEU A 224 -4.07 3.60 10.40
CA LEU A 224 -2.61 3.70 10.30
C LEU A 224 -2.03 4.69 11.30
N LYS A 225 -2.64 5.88 11.37
CA LYS A 225 -2.26 6.92 12.32
C LYS A 225 -2.45 6.45 13.77
N GLY A 226 -3.63 5.93 14.10
CA GLY A 226 -3.96 5.45 15.44
C GLY A 226 -3.04 4.34 15.92
N ALA A 227 -2.64 3.42 15.02
CA ALA A 227 -1.70 2.35 15.34
C ALA A 227 -0.30 2.89 15.73
N LEU A 228 0.19 3.94 15.06
CA LEU A 228 1.49 4.54 15.39
C LEU A 228 1.43 5.43 16.63
N GLU A 229 0.33 6.15 16.83
CA GLU A 229 0.10 7.01 18.00
C GLU A 229 -0.03 6.20 19.29
N ALA A 230 -0.75 5.07 19.26
CA ALA A 230 -0.97 4.21 20.43
C ALA A 230 0.32 3.71 21.10
N PHE A 231 1.45 3.73 20.40
CA PHE A 231 2.75 3.27 20.92
C PHE A 231 3.74 4.40 21.18
N GLY A 232 3.27 5.66 21.18
CA GLY A 232 4.12 6.83 21.42
C GLY A 232 5.20 7.04 20.36
N LYS A 233 5.01 6.45 19.17
CA LYS A 233 5.97 6.48 18.07
C LYS A 233 5.66 7.51 16.99
N GLY A 234 4.57 8.26 17.18
CA GLY A 234 4.30 9.56 16.55
C GLY A 234 4.11 9.51 15.03
N SER A 235 2.91 9.88 14.58
CA SER A 235 2.78 10.51 13.26
C SER A 235 3.17 11.98 13.35
N LYS A 236 3.84 12.52 12.34
CA LYS A 236 3.99 13.98 12.21
C LYS A 236 3.19 14.50 11.03
N PRO A 237 2.44 15.60 11.20
CA PRO A 237 1.91 16.32 10.06
C PRO A 237 3.08 16.87 9.24
N GLU A 238 3.00 16.73 7.92
CA GLU A 238 4.02 17.22 7.01
C GLU A 238 3.33 17.99 5.88
N PRO A 239 3.28 19.34 5.96
CA PRO A 239 2.51 20.14 5.00
C PRO A 239 3.02 20.00 3.56
N ASN A 240 4.27 19.58 3.34
CA ASN A 240 4.79 19.31 2.00
C ASN A 240 4.53 17.89 1.48
N LEU A 241 3.94 17.01 2.31
CA LEU A 241 3.56 15.66 1.89
C LEU A 241 2.47 15.70 0.83
N MET A 242 1.41 16.50 1.03
CA MET A 242 0.29 16.49 0.11
C MET A 242 -0.44 17.83 0.06
N LEU A 243 -0.88 18.20 -1.14
CA LEU A 243 -1.90 19.22 -1.31
C LEU A 243 -3.27 18.57 -1.42
N ASN A 244 -4.10 18.84 -0.43
CA ASN A 244 -5.52 18.53 -0.42
C ASN A 244 -6.35 19.76 -0.78
N PRO A 245 -7.61 19.60 -1.24
CA PRO A 245 -8.36 20.70 -1.80
C PRO A 245 -8.73 21.75 -0.75
N VAL A 246 -8.26 22.99 -0.94
CA VAL A 246 -8.91 24.21 -0.43
C VAL A 246 -8.62 25.39 -1.38
N PRO A 247 -9.59 26.06 -2.02
CA PRO A 247 -10.93 25.65 -2.48
C PRO A 247 -10.94 25.04 -3.90
N ARG A 248 -9.79 24.98 -4.58
CA ARG A 248 -9.57 24.22 -5.83
C ARG A 248 -8.16 23.67 -5.79
N LEU A 249 -8.00 22.40 -6.17
CA LEU A 249 -6.69 21.81 -6.37
C LEU A 249 -6.03 22.50 -7.57
N ASP A 250 -5.07 23.38 -7.31
CA ASP A 250 -4.33 24.11 -8.33
C ASP A 250 -2.86 23.72 -8.27
N CYS A 251 -2.49 22.76 -9.11
CA CYS A 251 -1.14 22.24 -9.19
C CYS A 251 -0.10 23.29 -9.59
N SER A 252 -0.53 24.43 -10.15
CA SER A 252 0.36 25.53 -10.52
C SER A 252 0.72 26.44 -9.33
N LYS A 253 -0.14 26.51 -8.31
CA LYS A 253 0.02 27.44 -7.17
C LYS A 253 0.79 26.87 -5.99
N ALA A 254 0.89 25.56 -5.89
CA ALA A 254 1.72 24.87 -4.92
C ALA A 254 2.68 23.94 -5.67
N PRO A 255 3.71 24.50 -6.34
CA PRO A 255 4.44 23.78 -7.37
C PRO A 255 5.36 22.69 -6.78
N TRP A 256 5.62 22.73 -5.46
CA TRP A 256 6.37 21.71 -4.74
C TRP A 256 5.55 21.04 -3.63
N LYS A 257 5.04 19.84 -3.92
CA LYS A 257 4.45 18.87 -2.99
C LYS A 257 4.82 17.46 -3.40
N VAL A 258 4.88 16.53 -2.45
CA VAL A 258 5.11 15.11 -2.74
C VAL A 258 3.90 14.49 -3.43
N ALA A 259 2.70 14.89 -3.04
CA ALA A 259 1.46 14.40 -3.60
C ALA A 259 0.43 15.52 -3.83
N TYR A 260 -0.49 15.30 -4.77
CA TYR A 260 -1.66 16.13 -5.03
C TYR A 260 -2.88 15.22 -5.11
N HIS A 261 -3.94 15.55 -4.37
CA HIS A 261 -5.11 14.69 -4.24
C HIS A 261 -6.35 15.55 -3.97
N PRO A 262 -7.57 15.12 -4.38
CA PRO A 262 -7.88 13.97 -5.24
C PRO A 262 -8.04 14.31 -6.73
N PHE A 263 -7.89 13.31 -7.59
CA PHE A 263 -8.22 13.37 -9.02
C PHE A 263 -9.16 12.24 -9.44
N LYS A 264 -10.37 12.57 -9.90
CA LYS A 264 -11.33 11.56 -10.38
C LYS A 264 -11.25 11.26 -11.88
N ALA A 265 -10.25 11.83 -12.56
CA ALA A 265 -10.05 11.64 -14.00
C ALA A 265 -8.56 11.61 -14.36
N ALA A 266 -8.16 10.59 -15.13
CA ALA A 266 -6.76 10.38 -15.51
C ALA A 266 -6.16 11.54 -16.32
N TRP A 267 -6.94 12.17 -17.20
CA TRP A 267 -6.46 13.32 -17.98
C TRP A 267 -6.12 14.52 -17.07
N LEU A 268 -6.89 14.75 -16.01
CA LEU A 268 -6.66 15.86 -15.07
C LEU A 268 -5.45 15.58 -14.18
N ALA A 269 -5.31 14.34 -13.71
CA ALA A 269 -4.11 13.88 -13.00
C ALA A 269 -2.86 14.01 -13.89
N GLY A 270 -2.95 13.59 -15.15
CA GLY A 270 -1.88 13.72 -16.14
C GLY A 270 -1.50 15.18 -16.41
N TRP A 271 -2.48 16.07 -16.54
CA TRP A 271 -2.24 17.51 -16.63
C TRP A 271 -1.48 18.04 -15.41
N CYS A 272 -1.94 17.71 -14.20
CA CYS A 272 -1.28 18.15 -12.96
C CYS A 272 0.17 17.66 -12.87
N MET A 273 0.41 16.40 -13.23
CA MET A 273 1.76 15.82 -13.27
C MET A 273 2.67 16.57 -14.25
N ASN A 274 2.17 16.88 -15.45
CA ASN A 274 2.94 17.58 -16.45
C ASN A 274 3.20 19.04 -16.06
N GLU A 275 2.20 19.72 -15.51
CA GLU A 275 2.30 21.13 -15.13
C GLU A 275 3.30 21.33 -13.99
N THR A 276 3.23 20.50 -12.95
CA THR A 276 4.19 20.55 -11.82
C THR A 276 5.62 20.22 -12.22
N ARG A 277 5.82 19.34 -13.20
CA ARG A 277 7.14 19.06 -13.79
C ARG A 277 7.63 20.23 -14.63
N ARG A 278 6.76 20.82 -15.46
CA ARG A 278 7.06 21.97 -16.33
C ARG A 278 7.48 23.20 -15.54
N LEU A 279 6.88 23.42 -14.36
CA LEU A 279 7.20 24.55 -13.50
C LEU A 279 8.57 24.44 -12.82
N GLU A 280 9.23 23.28 -12.86
CA GLU A 280 10.55 23.03 -12.26
C GLU A 280 10.72 23.67 -10.87
N ALA A 281 9.70 23.52 -10.03
CA ALA A 281 9.65 24.16 -8.73
C ALA A 281 10.94 23.89 -7.94
N PRO A 282 11.65 24.93 -7.45
CA PRO A 282 12.85 24.71 -6.65
C PRO A 282 12.49 23.91 -5.40
N ILE A 283 13.44 23.10 -4.92
CA ILE A 283 13.31 22.46 -3.62
C ILE A 283 13.14 23.57 -2.57
N PRO A 284 12.10 23.51 -1.71
CA PRO A 284 11.89 24.50 -0.67
C PRO A 284 13.12 24.66 0.22
N SER A 285 13.47 25.89 0.58
CA SER A 285 14.58 26.17 1.50
C SER A 285 14.35 25.57 2.89
N ASN A 286 13.07 25.46 3.30
CA ASN A 286 12.66 24.65 4.43
C ASN A 286 11.77 23.49 3.93
N LEU A 287 12.34 22.29 3.92
CA LEU A 287 11.68 21.08 3.46
C LEU A 287 10.53 20.67 4.40
N HIS A 288 10.74 20.85 5.71
CA HIS A 288 9.77 20.57 6.75
C HIS A 288 9.09 21.86 7.18
N SER A 289 8.01 22.19 6.49
CA SER A 289 7.17 23.33 6.88
C SER A 289 6.51 23.06 8.23
N LYS A 290 6.48 24.08 9.10
CA LYS A 290 5.72 23.99 10.35
C LYS A 290 4.24 24.14 10.06
N CYS A 291 3.45 23.38 10.80
CA CYS A 291 2.05 23.66 11.01
C CYS A 291 1.93 25.02 11.71
N LEU A 292 1.12 25.92 11.15
CA LEU A 292 0.76 27.20 11.77
C LEU A 292 -0.43 27.01 12.71
#